data_AF-A0A8C9G0G5-F1
#
_entry.id   AF-A0A8C9G0G5-F1
#
_cell.length_a   1.000
_cell.length_b   1.000
_cell.length_c   1.000
_cell.angle_alpha   90.00
_cell.angle_beta   90.00
_cell.angle_gamma   90.00
#
_symmetry.space_group_name_H-M   'P 1'
#
loop_
_entity.id
_entity.type
_entity.pdbx_description
1 polymer ?
#
loop_
_entity_poly.entity_id
_entity_poly.type
_entity_poly.pdbx_seq_one_letter_code
_entity_poly.pdbx_strand_id
1 'polypeptide(L)' 'LVSAFISFSRWFHRDLSGLEAEALLKGRGVHGSFLARPSRKNQGDFSLSVRQGLQIFW' A
#
# COMPACT_ATOMS: atom_id res chain seq x y z
N LEU A 1 -5.35 -12.24 22.67
CA LEU A 1 -4.15 -11.52 22.15
C LEU A 1 -4.50 -10.74 20.87
N VAL A 2 -5.54 -9.91 20.90
CA VAL A 2 -5.96 -9.05 19.77
C VAL A 2 -5.87 -7.60 20.20
N SER A 3 -4.66 -7.15 20.53
CA SER A 3 -4.40 -5.74 20.79
C SER A 3 -3.01 -5.41 20.31
N ALA A 4 -2.89 -5.25 19.00
CA ALA A 4 -1.89 -4.37 18.42
C ALA A 4 -2.69 -3.26 17.77
N PHE A 5 -2.82 -2.14 18.50
CA PHE A 5 -3.09 -0.80 17.98
C PHE A 5 -3.13 -0.77 16.45
N ILE A 6 -4.30 -0.53 15.86
CA ILE A 6 -4.38 -0.11 14.46
C ILE A 6 -3.54 1.17 14.37
N SER A 7 -2.28 1.03 13.97
CA SER A 7 -1.40 2.15 13.74
C SER A 7 -1.92 2.84 12.48
N PHE A 8 -2.68 3.92 12.67
CA PHE A 8 -3.19 4.77 11.59
C PHE A 8 -2.07 5.32 10.68
N SER A 9 -0.79 5.15 11.01
CA SER A 9 0.36 5.58 10.20
C SER A 9 0.96 4.51 9.30
N ARG A 10 0.40 3.29 9.20
CA ARG A 10 0.99 2.22 8.36
C ARG A 10 0.49 2.15 6.91
N TRP A 11 -0.62 2.82 6.59
CA TRP A 11 -1.28 2.66 5.30
C TRP A 11 -1.00 3.80 4.32
N PHE A 12 -0.63 5.01 4.74
CA PHE A 12 -0.32 6.10 3.82
C PHE A 12 1.19 6.39 3.74
N HIS A 13 1.74 6.37 2.53
CA HIS A 13 3.16 6.56 2.27
C HIS A 13 3.36 7.75 1.33
N ARG A 14 3.89 8.86 1.88
CA ARG A 14 3.99 10.17 1.18
C ARG A 14 4.96 10.18 0.01
N ASP A 15 5.93 9.29 -0.01
CA ASP A 15 6.97 9.22 -1.02
C ASP A 15 7.19 7.77 -1.43
N LEU A 16 6.21 7.21 -2.12
CA LEU A 16 6.23 5.82 -2.56
C LEU A 16 5.72 5.73 -4.01
N SER A 17 6.50 5.10 -4.89
CA SER A 17 6.08 4.76 -6.25
C SER A 17 5.17 3.55 -6.29
N GLY A 18 4.55 3.31 -7.45
CA GLY A 18 3.82 2.05 -7.71
C GLY A 18 4.72 0.82 -7.61
N LEU A 19 5.94 0.90 -8.13
CA LEU A 19 6.92 -0.21 -8.11
C LEU A 19 7.38 -0.53 -6.68
N GLU A 20 7.66 0.49 -5.87
CA GLU A 20 8.04 0.30 -4.46
C GLU A 20 6.87 -0.24 -3.64
N ALA A 21 5.65 0.23 -3.89
CA ALA A 21 4.44 -0.31 -3.26
C ALA A 21 4.23 -1.79 -3.59
N GLU A 22 4.41 -2.16 -4.86
CA GLU A 22 4.35 -3.54 -5.31
C GLU A 22 5.40 -4.42 -4.62
N ALA A 23 6.66 -3.98 -4.57
CA ALA A 23 7.73 -4.70 -3.89
C ALA A 23 7.44 -4.89 -2.40
N LEU A 24 6.94 -3.86 -1.72
CA LEU A 24 6.56 -3.91 -0.30
C LEU A 24 5.42 -4.89 -0.06
N LEU A 25 4.34 -4.80 -0.85
CA LEU A 25 3.19 -5.69 -0.73
C LEU A 25 3.55 -7.14 -1.07
N LYS A 26 4.45 -7.39 -2.03
CA LYS A 26 4.98 -8.73 -2.34
C LYS A 26 5.81 -9.31 -1.20
N GLY A 27 6.72 -8.52 -0.64
CA GLY A 27 7.67 -8.99 0.38
C GLY A 27 7.09 -9.09 1.80
N ARG A 28 6.10 -8.26 2.15
CA ARG A 28 5.58 -8.16 3.52
C ARG A 28 4.05 -8.22 3.62
N GLY A 29 3.34 -8.00 2.52
CA GLY A 29 1.88 -8.01 2.51
C GLY A 29 1.31 -9.43 2.43
N VAL A 30 0.10 -9.60 2.95
CA VAL A 30 -0.75 -10.79 2.75
C VAL A 30 -1.94 -10.43 1.87
N HIS A 31 -2.77 -11.41 1.48
CA HIS A 31 -4.01 -11.13 0.77
C HIS A 31 -4.86 -10.10 1.54
N GLY A 32 -5.33 -9.05 0.85
CA GLY A 32 -6.08 -7.95 1.45
C GLY A 32 -5.21 -6.84 2.05
N SER A 33 -3.88 -7.00 2.12
CA SER A 33 -2.99 -5.89 2.50
C SER A 33 -3.08 -4.75 1.47
N PHE A 34 -3.09 -3.52 1.95
CA PHE A 34 -3.17 -2.33 1.11
C PHE A 34 -2.34 -1.18 1.66
N LEU A 35 -2.04 -0.22 0.80
CA LEU A 35 -1.52 1.08 1.16
C LEU A 35 -1.98 2.15 0.16
N ALA A 36 -2.08 3.39 0.60
CA ALA A 36 -2.29 4.56 -0.23
C ALA A 36 -0.97 5.32 -0.42
N ARG A 37 -0.79 5.93 -1.59
CA ARG A 37 0.38 6.73 -1.97
C ARG A 37 -0.05 7.86 -2.90
N PRO A 38 0.70 8.97 -3.03
CA PRO A 38 0.44 9.95 -4.08
C PRO A 38 0.49 9.31 -5.49
N SER A 39 -0.36 9.78 -6.39
CA SER A 39 -0.32 9.40 -7.79
C SER A 39 0.87 10.08 -8.48
N ARG A 40 1.65 9.32 -9.24
CA ARG A 40 2.72 9.89 -10.09
C ARG A 40 2.21 10.36 -11.45
N LYS A 41 1.01 9.93 -11.86
CA LYS A 41 0.41 10.27 -13.16
C LYS A 41 -0.39 11.57 -13.10
N ASN A 42 -1.14 11.76 -12.01
CA ASN A 42 -2.03 12.90 -11.82
C ASN A 42 -1.63 13.63 -10.53
N GLN A 43 -1.13 14.85 -10.65
CA GLN A 43 -0.73 15.64 -9.48
C GLN A 43 -1.94 15.99 -8.60
N GLY A 44 -1.82 15.78 -7.29
CA GLY A 44 -2.89 16.00 -6.32
C GLY A 44 -3.77 14.78 -6.05
N ASP A 45 -3.73 13.77 -6.92
CA ASP A 45 -4.45 12.51 -6.71
C ASP A 45 -3.68 11.53 -5.83
N PHE A 46 -4.39 10.52 -5.33
CA PHE A 46 -3.84 9.37 -4.63
C PHE A 46 -4.11 8.08 -5.41
N SER A 47 -3.21 7.12 -5.27
CA SER A 47 -3.38 5.74 -5.73
C SER A 47 -3.52 4.81 -4.52
N LEU A 48 -4.40 3.82 -4.63
CA LEU A 48 -4.51 2.72 -3.68
C LEU A 48 -3.81 1.50 -4.28
N SER A 49 -2.83 0.95 -3.57
CA SER A 49 -2.14 -0.28 -3.94
C SER A 49 -2.65 -1.44 -3.09
N VAL A 50 -3.11 -2.53 -3.70
CA VAL A 50 -3.77 -3.65 -3.01
C VAL A 50 -3.17 -5.00 -3.42
N ARG A 51 -2.93 -5.89 -2.45
CA ARG A 51 -2.53 -7.28 -2.69
C ARG A 51 -3.74 -8.19 -2.77
N GLN A 52 -3.96 -8.80 -3.93
CA GLN A 52 -4.96 -9.84 -4.13
C GLN A 52 -4.26 -11.16 -4.50
N GLY A 53 -3.99 -11.97 -3.48
CA GLY A 53 -3.29 -13.24 -3.63
C GLY A 53 -1.83 -13.02 -4.05
N LEU A 54 -1.50 -13.41 -5.29
CA LEU A 54 -0.17 -13.23 -5.89
C LEU A 54 -0.03 -11.93 -6.71
N GLN A 55 -1.14 -11.24 -6.97
CA GLN A 55 -1.16 -10.02 -7.79
C GLN A 55 -1.25 -8.76 -6.94
N ILE A 56 -0.66 -7.67 -7.45
CA ILE A 56 -0.72 -6.32 -6.87
C ILE A 56 -1.35 -5.38 -7.89
N PHE A 57 -2.33 -4.56 -7.47
CA PHE A 57 -3.01 -3.56 -8.31
C PHE A 57 -2.72 -2.15 -7.79
N TRP A 58 -2.45 -1.16 -8.67
CA TRP A 58 -2.10 0.21 -8.28
C TRP A 58 -2.17 1.26 -9.40
#